data_AF-A0A9R1B0L0-F1
#
_entry.id   AF-A0A9R1B0L0-F1
#
_cell.length_a   1.000
_cell.length_b   1.000
_cell.length_c   1.000
_cell.angle_alpha   90.00
_cell.angle_beta   90.00
_cell.angle_gamma   90.00
#
_symmetry.space_group_name_H-M   'P 1'
#
loop_
_entity.id
_entity.type
_entity.pdbx_description
1 polymer ?
#
loop_
_entity_poly.entity_id
_entity_poly.type
_entity_poly.pdbx_seq_one_letter_code
_entity_poly.pdbx_strand_id
1 'polypeptide(L)'
;MAETVFAPCLEGMKHVRSDSGVMLAKPFLDVCKQILPVLDKFGAAMAIVKSDIGGNITRLENKYSSDPTKYEHLYTMVQEEVEKKTAKGSSSCTNGLLWLTRLWTSLLNCSVICLTIQTGL
;
A
#
# COMPACT_ATOMS: atom_id res chain seq x y z
N MET A 1 7.37 -17.46 18.40
CA MET A 1 6.66 -16.20 18.09
C MET A 1 5.55 -16.54 17.12
N ALA A 2 4.31 -16.15 17.41
CA ALA A 2 3.24 -16.28 16.41
C ALA A 2 3.57 -15.30 15.28
N GLU A 3 3.95 -15.81 14.10
CA GLU A 3 4.05 -14.97 12.91
C GLU A 3 2.68 -14.37 12.66
N THR A 4 2.60 -13.04 12.77
CA THR A 4 1.36 -12.34 12.48
C THR A 4 1.10 -12.45 10.98
N VAL A 5 -0.17 -12.47 10.59
CA VAL A 5 -0.55 -12.53 9.17
C VAL A 5 0.00 -11.35 8.34
N PHE A 6 0.51 -10.31 9.01
CA PHE A 6 1.12 -9.11 8.43
C PHE A 6 2.64 -9.15 8.35
N ALA A 7 3.32 -10.19 8.87
CA ALA A 7 4.78 -10.25 8.89
C ALA A 7 5.44 -10.05 7.51
N PRO A 8 4.94 -10.65 6.40
CA PRO A 8 5.50 -10.38 5.08
C PRO A 8 5.41 -8.90 4.68
N CYS A 9 4.28 -8.26 4.97
CA CYS A 9 4.06 -6.85 4.66
C CYS A 9 5.03 -5.95 5.46
N LEU A 10 5.25 -6.27 6.75
CA LEU A 10 6.17 -5.53 7.61
C LEU A 10 7.63 -5.64 7.16
N GLU A 11 8.05 -6.82 6.71
CA GLU A 11 9.40 -7.01 6.16
C GLU A 11 9.60 -6.32 4.82
N GLY A 12 8.61 -6.42 3.93
CA GLY A 12 8.66 -5.73 2.64
C GLY A 12 8.73 -4.21 2.80
N MET A 13 8.07 -3.64 3.81
CA MET A 13 8.11 -2.20 4.10
C MET A 13 9.49 -1.66 4.47
N LYS A 14 10.42 -2.49 4.93
CA LYS A 14 11.81 -2.05 5.18
C LYS A 14 12.53 -1.64 3.89
N HIS A 15 12.05 -2.14 2.75
CA HIS A 15 12.70 -2.00 1.45
C HIS A 15 11.92 -1.10 0.49
N VAL A 16 10.85 -0.43 0.95
CA VAL A 16 10.06 0.46 0.08
C VAL A 16 10.70 1.82 -0.17
N ARG A 17 11.76 2.15 0.58
CA ARG A 17 12.52 3.39 0.41
C ARG A 17 13.93 3.07 -0.06
N SER A 18 14.47 3.93 -0.93
CA SER A 18 15.89 3.95 -1.24
C SER A 18 16.71 4.36 -0.01
N ASP A 19 18.03 4.20 -0.08
CA ASP A 19 18.97 4.69 0.95
C ASP A 19 18.86 6.21 1.19
N SER A 20 18.40 6.96 0.18
CA SER A 20 18.10 8.39 0.27
C SER A 20 16.71 8.72 0.85
N GLY A 21 15.94 7.70 1.27
CA GLY A 21 14.61 7.85 1.88
C GLY A 21 13.45 8.02 0.89
N VAL A 22 13.72 7.96 -0.41
CA VAL A 22 12.72 8.15 -1.49
C VAL A 22 11.91 6.88 -1.67
N MET A 23 10.57 6.99 -1.73
CA MET A 23 9.72 5.82 -1.95
C MET A 23 9.79 5.32 -3.39
N LEU A 24 10.19 4.06 -3.53
CA LEU A 24 10.29 3.35 -4.80
C LEU A 24 8.93 2.74 -5.16
N ALA A 25 8.49 2.93 -6.40
CA ALA A 25 7.18 2.47 -6.85
C ALA A 25 7.07 0.95 -6.87
N LYS A 26 8.05 0.24 -7.44
CA LYS A 26 7.98 -1.22 -7.59
C LYS A 26 7.97 -1.96 -6.24
N PRO A 27 8.91 -1.70 -5.31
CA PRO A 27 8.87 -2.31 -3.97
C PRO A 27 7.59 -1.99 -3.21
N PHE A 28 7.08 -0.76 -3.31
CA PHE A 28 5.82 -0.39 -2.67
C PHE A 28 4.63 -1.17 -3.21
N LEU A 29 4.51 -1.28 -4.54
CA LEU A 29 3.42 -2.03 -5.17
C LEU A 29 3.49 -3.53 -4.82
N ASP A 30 4.69 -4.09 -4.76
CA ASP A 30 4.89 -5.49 -4.34
C ASP A 30 4.41 -5.72 -2.91
N VAL A 31 4.71 -4.80 -1.99
CA VAL A 31 4.17 -4.84 -0.62
C VAL A 31 2.66 -4.70 -0.60
N CYS A 32 2.10 -3.76 -1.37
CA CYS A 32 0.64 -3.59 -1.43
C CYS A 32 -0.07 -4.86 -1.92
N LYS A 33 0.52 -5.67 -2.80
CA LYS A 33 -0.07 -6.95 -3.21
C LYS A 33 -0.11 -7.97 -2.08
N GLN A 34 0.87 -7.95 -1.18
CA GLN A 34 0.93 -8.89 -0.05
C GLN A 34 -0.22 -8.69 0.94
N ILE A 35 -0.92 -7.55 0.92
CA ILE A 35 -2.11 -7.35 1.76
C ILE A 35 -3.33 -8.12 1.27
N LEU A 36 -3.43 -8.41 -0.04
CA LEU A 36 -4.63 -9.00 -0.63
C LEU A 36 -4.92 -10.40 -0.06
N PRO A 37 -3.94 -11.32 0.08
CA PRO A 37 -4.14 -12.61 0.74
C PRO A 37 -4.43 -12.49 2.24
N VAL A 38 -4.03 -11.39 2.88
CA VAL A 38 -4.33 -11.14 4.29
C VAL A 38 -5.80 -10.76 4.46
N LEU A 39 -6.33 -9.94 3.57
CA LEU A 39 -7.76 -9.59 3.54
C LEU A 39 -8.65 -10.81 3.31
N ASP A 40 -8.19 -11.80 2.55
CA ASP A 40 -8.91 -13.07 2.37
C ASP A 40 -9.11 -13.84 3.68
N LYS A 41 -8.19 -13.71 4.66
CA LYS A 41 -8.32 -14.36 5.97
C LYS A 41 -9.43 -13.77 6.83
N PHE A 42 -9.86 -12.53 6.56
CA PHE A 42 -10.98 -11.88 7.23
C PHE A 42 -12.34 -12.21 6.58
N GLY A 43 -12.34 -12.96 5.48
CA GLY A 43 -13.54 -13.47 4.83
C GLY A 43 -14.35 -12.42 4.07
N ALA A 44 -15.61 -12.74 3.79
CA ALA A 44 -16.48 -11.96 2.89
C ALA A 44 -16.67 -10.50 3.32
N ALA A 45 -16.55 -10.19 4.61
CA ALA A 45 -16.65 -8.82 5.12
C ALA A 45 -15.58 -7.88 4.52
N MET A 46 -14.42 -8.40 4.12
CA MET A 46 -13.34 -7.63 3.51
C MET A 46 -13.34 -7.66 1.97
N ALA A 47 -14.33 -8.29 1.32
CA ALA A 47 -14.35 -8.43 -0.14
C ALA A 47 -14.41 -7.08 -0.88
N ILE A 48 -15.22 -6.13 -0.38
CA ILE A 48 -15.33 -4.78 -0.96
C ILE A 48 -14.00 -4.02 -0.82
N VAL A 49 -13.39 -4.10 0.36
CA VAL A 49 -12.09 -3.46 0.65
C VAL A 49 -10.98 -4.06 -0.22
N LYS A 50 -10.94 -5.39 -0.37
CA LYS A 50 -10.00 -6.09 -1.23
C LYS A 50 -10.15 -5.67 -2.69
N SER A 51 -11.39 -5.56 -3.18
CA SER A 51 -11.68 -5.13 -4.55
C SER A 51 -11.17 -3.70 -4.81
N ASP A 52 -11.44 -2.77 -3.90
CA ASP A 52 -10.98 -1.38 -4.01
C ASP A 52 -9.45 -1.29 -4.03
N ILE A 53 -8.79 -1.95 -3.07
CA ILE A 53 -7.32 -1.99 -2.99
C ILE A 53 -6.72 -2.64 -4.24
N GLY A 54 -7.25 -3.78 -4.69
CA GLY A 54 -6.78 -4.49 -5.87
C GLY A 54 -6.92 -3.68 -7.16
N GLY A 55 -8.02 -2.93 -7.30
CA GLY A 55 -8.23 -2.01 -8.41
C GLY A 55 -7.21 -0.86 -8.40
N ASN A 56 -6.94 -0.29 -7.23
CA ASN A 56 -5.94 0.77 -7.07
C ASN A 56 -4.52 0.29 -7.40
N ILE A 57 -4.14 -0.92 -6.94
CA ILE A 57 -2.84 -1.54 -7.26
C ILE A 57 -2.71 -1.74 -8.77
N THR A 58 -3.68 -2.40 -9.41
CA THR A 58 -3.67 -2.64 -10.87
C THR A 58 -3.48 -1.35 -11.66
N ARG A 59 -4.14 -0.28 -11.26
CA ARG A 59 -4.02 1.03 -11.92
C ARG A 59 -2.62 1.62 -11.79
N LEU A 60 -2.03 1.57 -10.60
CA LEU A 60 -0.66 2.02 -10.36
C LEU A 60 0.36 1.17 -11.11
N GLU A 61 0.14 -0.14 -11.22
CA GLU A 61 1.02 -1.04 -11.98
C GLU A 61 0.97 -0.76 -13.48
N ASN A 62 -0.22 -0.52 -14.03
CA ASN A 62 -0.38 -0.15 -15.43
C ASN A 62 0.34 1.18 -15.72
N LYS A 63 0.24 2.14 -14.79
CA LYS A 63 0.95 3.41 -14.88
C LYS A 63 2.46 3.20 -14.83
N TYR A 64 2.96 2.46 -13.85
CA TYR A 64 4.38 2.10 -13.74
C TYR A 64 4.91 1.45 -15.01
N SER A 65 4.18 0.45 -15.53
CA SER A 65 4.56 -0.31 -16.72
C SER A 65 4.59 0.52 -17.99
N SER A 66 3.89 1.66 -18.03
CA SER A 66 3.92 2.56 -19.19
C SER A 66 5.27 3.28 -19.36
N ASP A 67 6.00 3.54 -18.27
CA ASP A 67 7.35 4.11 -18.28
C ASP A 67 8.05 3.85 -16.93
N PRO A 68 8.66 2.66 -16.74
CA PRO A 68 9.24 2.28 -15.45
C PRO A 68 10.36 3.21 -14.99
N THR A 69 11.09 3.82 -15.92
CA THR A 69 12.13 4.81 -15.68
C THR A 69 11.56 6.12 -15.13
N LYS A 70 10.52 6.65 -15.77
CA LYS A 70 9.86 7.88 -15.31
C LYS A 70 9.14 7.68 -13.97
N TYR A 71 8.55 6.51 -13.77
CA TYR A 71 7.77 6.19 -12.58
C TYR A 71 8.53 5.32 -11.56
N GLU A 72 9.86 5.41 -11.54
CA GLU A 72 10.70 4.73 -10.54
C GLU A 72 10.28 5.12 -9.12
N HIS A 73 9.90 6.38 -8.91
CA HIS A 73 9.45 6.92 -7.63
C HIS A 73 7.93 7.15 -7.63
N LEU A 74 7.26 6.83 -6.52
CA LEU A 74 5.80 7.02 -6.42
C LEU A 74 5.36 8.47 -6.63
N TYR A 75 6.18 9.42 -6.17
CA TYR A 75 5.82 10.83 -6.23
C TYR A 75 5.76 11.35 -7.68
N THR A 76 6.49 10.76 -8.63
CA THR A 76 6.45 11.21 -10.04
C THR A 76 5.12 10.86 -10.69
N MET A 77 4.48 9.75 -10.29
CA MET A 77 3.11 9.44 -10.70
C MET A 77 2.12 10.49 -10.17
N VAL A 78 2.28 10.90 -8.92
CA VAL A 78 1.41 11.92 -8.27
C VAL A 78 1.64 13.30 -8.88
N GLN A 79 2.88 13.70 -9.13
CA GLN A 79 3.21 14.97 -9.76
C GLN A 79 2.54 15.11 -11.12
N GLU A 80 2.59 14.05 -11.95
CA GLU A 80 1.93 14.09 -13.26
C GLU A 80 0.40 14.24 -13.13
N GLU A 81 -0.24 13.61 -12.15
CA GLU A 81 -1.67 13.78 -11.92
C GLU A 81 -2.03 15.17 -11.42
N VAL A 82 -1.16 15.80 -10.63
CA VAL A 82 -1.34 17.18 -10.17
C VAL A 82 -1.22 18.14 -11.35
N GLU A 83 -0.21 17.97 -12.19
CA GLU A 83 0.00 18.77 -13.42
C GLU A 83 -1.17 18.63 -14.40
N LYS A 84 -1.67 17.39 -14.57
CA LYS A 84 -2.84 17.10 -15.41
C LYS A 84 -4.18 17.43 -14.76
N LYS A 85 -4.19 17.93 -13.52
CA LYS A 85 -5.40 18.21 -12.70
C LYS A 85 -6.31 17.00 -12.51
N THR A 86 -5.79 15.78 -12.65
CA THR A 86 -6.50 14.52 -12.44
C THR A 86 -6.31 13.93 -11.04
N ALA A 87 -5.45 14.53 -10.21
CA ALA A 87 -5.14 14.04 -8.86
C ALA A 87 -6.35 13.91 -7.92
N LYS A 88 -7.43 14.65 -8.15
CA LYS A 88 -8.68 14.57 -7.37
C LYS A 88 -9.71 13.59 -7.96
N GLY A 89 -9.37 12.92 -9.07
CA GLY A 89 -10.23 11.91 -9.67
C GLY A 89 -10.43 10.72 -8.72
N SER A 90 -11.63 10.14 -8.69
CA SER A 90 -11.91 8.91 -7.95
C SER A 90 -10.99 7.76 -8.37
N SER A 91 -10.47 7.81 -9.59
CA SER A 91 -9.49 6.88 -10.16
C SER A 91 -8.05 7.40 -10.17
N SER A 92 -7.66 8.37 -9.32
CA SER A 92 -6.28 8.85 -9.29
C SER A 92 -5.35 7.91 -8.50
N CYS A 93 -4.10 7.84 -8.91
CA CYS A 93 -2.99 7.21 -8.20
C CYS A 93 -2.78 7.87 -6.83
N THR A 94 -2.97 9.19 -6.76
CA THR A 94 -2.93 9.99 -5.53
C THR A 94 -3.95 9.53 -4.50
N ASN A 95 -5.19 9.25 -4.92
CA ASN A 95 -6.25 8.77 -4.02
C ASN A 95 -5.97 7.32 -3.57
N GLY A 96 -5.43 6.48 -4.45
CA GLY A 96 -4.97 5.13 -4.11
C GLY A 96 -3.87 5.13 -3.04
N LEU A 97 -2.88 6.02 -3.16
CA LEU A 97 -1.81 6.18 -2.17
C LEU A 97 -2.31 6.65 -0.80
N LEU A 98 -3.30 7.55 -0.78
CA LEU A 98 -3.92 8.02 0.46
C LEU A 98 -4.62 6.87 1.21
N TRP A 99 -5.36 6.03 0.50
CA TRP A 99 -6.01 4.84 1.05
C TRP A 99 -5.01 3.83 1.61
N LEU A 100 -3.94 3.55 0.86
CA LEU A 100 -2.88 2.63 1.26
C LEU A 100 -2.12 3.11 2.50
N THR A 101 -1.85 4.41 2.60
CA THR A 101 -1.19 5.01 3.78
C THR A 101 -2.08 4.93 5.01
N ARG A 102 -3.41 5.15 4.86
CA ARG A 102 -4.37 5.05 5.97
C ARG A 102 -4.58 3.61 6.46
N LEU A 103 -4.63 2.65 5.54
CA LEU A 103 -4.64 1.22 5.87
C LEU A 103 -3.41 0.85 6.69
N TRP A 104 -2.24 1.32 6.28
CA TRP A 104 -0.98 1.03 6.97
C TRP A 104 -0.93 1.58 8.40
N THR A 105 -1.37 2.83 8.61
CA THR A 105 -1.47 3.42 9.96
C THR A 105 -2.43 2.62 10.85
N SER A 106 -3.56 2.16 10.30
CA SER A 106 -4.50 1.30 11.03
C SER A 106 -3.92 -0.08 11.35
N LEU A 107 -3.13 -0.69 10.45
CA LEU A 107 -2.50 -1.99 10.67
C LEU A 107 -1.39 -1.94 11.73
N LEU A 108 -0.56 -0.89 11.72
CA LEU A 108 0.42 -0.62 12.78
C LEU A 108 -0.27 -0.44 14.14
N ASN A 109 -1.33 0.37 14.19
CA ASN A 109 -2.08 0.56 15.43
C ASN A 109 -2.77 -0.72 15.91
N CYS A 110 -3.37 -1.52 15.01
CA CYS A 110 -3.93 -2.83 15.37
C CYS A 110 -2.86 -3.78 15.91
N SER A 111 -1.66 -3.78 15.33
CA SER A 111 -0.54 -4.63 15.79
C SER A 111 -0.05 -4.21 17.18
N VAL A 112 0.04 -2.90 17.44
CA VAL A 112 0.38 -2.34 18.76
C VAL A 112 -0.71 -2.67 19.78
N ILE A 113 -1.98 -2.49 19.45
CA ILE A 113 -3.11 -2.86 20.33
C ILE A 113 -3.11 -4.36 20.61
N CYS A 114 -2.86 -5.21 19.60
CA CYS A 114 -2.78 -6.66 19.78
C CYS A 114 -1.61 -7.03 20.70
N LEU A 115 -0.43 -6.40 20.53
CA LEU A 115 0.71 -6.54 21.43
C LEU A 115 0.41 -6.08 22.85
N THR A 116 -0.24 -4.93 23.05
CA THR A 116 -0.64 -4.41 24.37
C THR A 116 -1.62 -5.34 25.07
N ILE A 117 -2.61 -5.87 24.35
CA ILE A 117 -3.58 -6.85 24.87
C ILE A 117 -2.89 -8.17 25.23
N GLN A 118 -1.88 -8.60 24.47
CA GLN A 118 -1.12 -9.84 24.74
C GLN A 118 -0.08 -9.71 25.84
N THR A 119 0.45 -8.51 26.10
CA THR A 119 1.41 -8.24 27.18
C THR A 119 0.75 -7.76 28.47
N GLY A 120 -0.56 -7.49 28.45
CA GLY A 120 -1.34 -7.15 29.65
C GLY A 120 -0.97 -5.80 30.28
N LEU A 121 -0.47 -4.86 29.46
CA LEU A 121 -0.25 -3.47 29.86
C LEU A 121 -1.53 -2.63 29.73
#